data_AF-A0A9E0CFA6-F1
#
_entry.id   AF-A0A9E0CFA6-F1
#
_cell.length_a   1.000
_cell.length_b   1.000
_cell.length_c   1.000
_cell.angle_alpha   90.00
_cell.angle_beta   90.00
_cell.angle_gamma   90.00
#
_symmetry.space_group_name_H-M   'P 1'
#
loop_
_entity.id
_entity.type
_entity.pdbx_description
1 polymer ?
#
loop_
_entity_poly.entity_id
_entity_poly.type
_entity_poly.pdbx_seq_one_letter_code
_entity_poly.pdbx_strand_id
1 'polypeptide(L)' 'METIEITMKKGIISRNKCPICNSTSLKIIFNRSFNEELIKEYMNVAYQGNADIEFLEDITFEIVKCSECNLL' A
#
# COMPACT_ATOMS: atom_id res chain seq x y z
N MET A 1 -22.51 -18.43 2.75
CA MET A 1 -21.38 -17.93 3.56
C MET A 1 -20.19 -17.91 2.61
N GLU A 2 -20.02 -16.81 1.89
CA GLU A 2 -18.96 -16.70 0.89
C GLU A 2 -17.63 -16.52 1.62
N THR A 3 -16.79 -17.54 1.53
CA THR A 3 -15.39 -17.49 1.96
C THR A 3 -14.68 -16.48 1.07
N ILE A 4 -14.41 -15.30 1.61
CA ILE A 4 -13.52 -14.33 0.97
C ILE A 4 -12.11 -14.90 1.09
N GLU A 5 -11.63 -15.56 0.04
CA GLU A 5 -10.22 -15.94 -0.07
C GLU A 5 -9.40 -14.65 -0.18
N ILE A 6 -8.78 -14.26 0.94
CA ILE A 6 -7.80 -13.16 0.94
C ILE A 6 -6.52 -13.72 0.29
N THR A 7 -6.48 -13.70 -1.04
CA THR A 7 -5.26 -13.99 -1.79
C THR A 7 -4.25 -12.90 -1.48
N MET A 8 -3.35 -13.15 -0.52
CA MET A 8 -2.18 -12.30 -0.34
C MET A 8 -1.29 -12.45 -1.58
N LYS A 9 -1.41 -11.51 -2.53
CA LYS A 9 -0.56 -11.47 -3.72
C LYS A 9 0.90 -11.36 -3.25
N LYS A 10 1.74 -12.35 -3.60
CA LYS A 10 3.17 -12.37 -3.25
C LYS A 10 3.81 -11.05 -3.70
N GLY A 11 4.62 -10.44 -2.83
CA GLY A 11 5.32 -9.18 -3.13
C GLY A 11 4.64 -7.91 -2.63
N ILE A 12 3.39 -8.00 -2.12
CA ILE A 12 2.72 -6.86 -1.48
C ILE A 12 2.94 -6.89 0.02
N ILE A 13 3.46 -5.79 0.57
CA ILE A 13 3.66 -5.61 2.01
C ILE A 13 2.51 -4.76 2.55
N SER A 14 1.80 -5.26 3.55
CA SER A 14 0.83 -4.48 4.32
C SER A 14 1.44 -4.10 5.67
N ARG A 15 1.18 -2.87 6.13
CA ARG A 15 1.65 -2.36 7.41
C ARG A 15 0.47 -2.15 8.36
N ASN A 16 0.28 -3.10 9.27
CA ASN A 16 -0.72 -3.03 10.35
C ASN A 16 -0.16 -2.50 11.68
N LYS A 17 1.14 -2.18 11.72
CA LYS A 17 1.88 -1.76 12.91
C LYS A 17 3.02 -0.81 12.54
N CYS A 18 3.28 0.18 13.38
CA CYS A 18 4.44 1.05 13.24
C CYS A 18 5.76 0.26 13.46
N PRO A 19 6.72 0.30 12.52
CA PRO A 19 7.97 -0.44 12.64
C PRO A 19 8.94 0.16 13.68
N ILE A 20 8.68 1.39 14.15
CA ILE A 20 9.56 2.09 15.09
C ILE A 20 9.05 1.97 16.52
N CYS A 21 7.79 2.33 16.79
CA CYS A 21 7.23 2.34 18.14
C CYS A 21 6.27 1.18 18.42
N ASN A 22 6.10 0.25 17.47
CA ASN A 22 5.21 -0.90 17.59
C ASN A 22 3.71 -0.60 17.77
N SER A 23 3.29 0.66 17.71
CA SER A 23 1.88 1.04 17.83
C SER A 23 1.04 0.53 16.65
N THR A 24 -0.19 0.11 16.92
CA THR A 24 -1.22 -0.22 15.93
C THR A 24 -2.08 1.00 15.55
N SER A 25 -1.84 2.15 16.20
CA SER A 25 -2.52 3.42 15.91
C SER A 25 -1.93 4.05 14.64
N LEU A 26 -2.57 3.76 13.51
CA LEU A 26 -2.21 4.24 12.18
C LEU A 26 -3.35 5.07 11.59
N LYS A 27 -3.01 6.17 10.93
CA LYS A 27 -3.93 7.04 10.20
C LYS A 27 -3.57 7.03 8.72
N ILE A 28 -4.52 6.68 7.85
CA ILE A 28 -4.35 6.85 6.40
C ILE A 28 -4.35 8.36 6.11
N ILE A 29 -3.30 8.85 5.45
CA ILE A 29 -3.18 10.26 5.05
C ILE A 29 -3.25 10.45 3.53
N PHE A 30 -3.10 9.36 2.78
CA PHE A 30 -3.29 9.32 1.34
C PHE A 30 -3.70 7.89 0.95
N ASN A 31 -4.71 7.77 0.09
CA ASN A 31 -5.03 6.51 -0.56
C ASN A 31 -5.52 6.76 -1.99
N ARG A 32 -5.14 5.88 -2.91
CA ARG A 32 -5.58 5.92 -4.30
C ARG A 32 -5.57 4.51 -4.88
N SER A 33 -6.48 4.24 -5.80
CA SER A 33 -6.43 2.98 -6.55
C SER A 33 -5.19 3.00 -7.45
N PHE A 34 -4.54 1.85 -7.60
CA PHE A 34 -3.45 1.68 -8.57
C PHE A 34 -3.87 2.10 -9.99
N ASN A 35 -5.15 1.94 -10.34
CA ASN A 35 -5.64 2.26 -11.67
C ASN A 35 -5.65 3.77 -12.00
N GLU A 36 -5.49 4.63 -11.00
CA GLU A 36 -5.41 6.07 -11.19
C GLU A 36 -4.09 6.49 -11.83
N GLU A 37 -4.15 7.43 -12.78
CA GLU A 37 -3.00 7.91 -13.57
C GLU A 37 -1.84 8.36 -12.67
N LEU A 38 -2.14 9.08 -11.59
CA LEU A 38 -1.16 9.52 -10.59
C LEU A 38 -0.31 8.35 -10.03
N ILE A 39 -0.95 7.21 -9.73
CA ILE A 39 -0.24 6.06 -9.16
C ILE A 39 0.56 5.34 -10.25
N LYS A 40 0.01 5.21 -11.46
CA LYS A 40 0.73 4.63 -12.60
C LYS A 40 1.99 5.44 -12.92
N GLU A 41 1.89 6.76 -12.96
CA GLU A 41 3.03 7.67 -13.16
C GLU A 41 4.07 7.52 -12.06
N TYR A 42 3.65 7.54 -10.78
CA TYR A 42 4.55 7.32 -9.65
C TYR A 42 5.30 6.00 -9.77
N MET A 43 4.61 4.90 -10.07
CA MET A 43 5.24 3.59 -10.21
C MET A 43 6.22 3.55 -11.38
N ASN A 44 5.88 4.18 -12.50
CA ASN A 44 6.78 4.28 -13.65
C ASN A 44 8.07 5.04 -13.29
N VAL A 45 7.97 6.15 -12.54
CA VAL A 45 9.14 6.93 -12.11
C VAL A 45 9.95 6.19 -11.04
N ALA A 46 9.30 5.66 -10.01
CA ALA A 46 9.96 5.05 -8.85
C ALA A 46 10.66 3.72 -9.20
N TYR A 47 10.07 2.94 -10.10
CA TYR A 47 10.60 1.63 -10.49
C TYR A 47 11.20 1.62 -11.90
N GLN A 48 11.24 2.77 -12.60
CA GLN A 48 11.80 2.93 -13.95
C GLN A 48 11.23 1.91 -14.95
N GLY A 49 9.94 1.58 -14.83
CA GLY A 49 9.27 0.60 -15.68
C GLY A 49 9.68 -0.88 -15.45
N ASN A 50 10.48 -1.19 -14.42
CA ASN A 50 10.94 -2.55 -14.14
C ASN A 50 10.04 -3.34 -13.16
N ALA A 51 8.99 -2.71 -12.65
CA ALA A 51 8.02 -3.39 -11.80
C ALA A 51 7.05 -4.18 -12.68
N ASP A 52 6.85 -5.46 -12.33
CA ASP A 52 5.65 -6.17 -12.75
C ASP A 52 4.46 -5.52 -12.02
N ILE A 53 3.54 -4.92 -12.77
CA ILE A 53 2.44 -4.12 -12.22
C ILE A 53 1.08 -4.75 -12.43
N GLU A 54 0.97 -5.83 -13.21
CA GLU A 54 -0.32 -6.45 -13.53
C GLU A 54 -1.03 -6.94 -12.27
N PHE A 55 -0.27 -7.44 -11.29
CA PHE A 55 -0.85 -7.89 -10.03
C PHE A 55 -1.34 -6.74 -9.12
N LEU A 56 -1.02 -5.49 -9.44
CA LEU A 56 -1.39 -4.31 -8.65
C LEU A 56 -2.73 -3.69 -9.06
N GLU A 57 -3.36 -4.13 -10.16
CA GLU A 57 -4.57 -3.51 -10.71
C GLU A 57 -5.72 -3.34 -9.71
N ASP A 58 -5.87 -4.25 -8.75
CA ASP A 58 -6.92 -4.21 -7.72
C ASP A 58 -6.46 -3.62 -6.38
N ILE A 59 -5.24 -3.07 -6.32
CA ILE A 59 -4.61 -2.65 -5.08
C ILE A 59 -4.83 -1.17 -4.83
N THR A 60 -5.12 -0.84 -3.57
CA THR A 60 -5.10 0.54 -3.09
C THR A 60 -3.70 0.85 -2.59
N PHE A 61 -3.07 1.87 -3.18
CA PHE A 61 -1.83 2.43 -2.65
C PHE A 61 -2.17 3.34 -1.47
N GLU A 62 -1.51 3.13 -0.33
CA GLU A 62 -1.78 3.87 0.90
C GLU A 62 -0.48 4.44 1.48
N ILE A 63 -0.54 5.71 1.90
CA ILE A 63 0.44 6.28 2.82
C ILE A 63 -0.25 6.43 4.16
N VAL A 64 0.30 5.77 5.17
CA VAL A 64 -0.22 5.79 6.54
C VAL A 64 0.77 6.45 7.47
N LYS A 65 0.29 7.18 8.47
CA LYS A 65 1.09 7.84 9.49
C LYS A 65 0.82 7.20 10.85
N CYS A 66 1.86 6.89 11.61
CA CYS A 66 1.68 6.47 13.00
C CYS A 66 1.22 7.66 13.85
N SER A 67 0.11 7.48 14.58
CA SER A 67 -0.44 8.52 15.44
C SER A 67 0.43 8.80 16.67
N GLU A 68 1.25 7.83 17.09
CA GLU A 68 2.08 7.93 18.29
C GLU A 68 3.43 8.61 18.01
N CYS A 69 4.20 8.06 17.06
CA CYS A 69 5.56 8.55 16.78
C CYS A 69 5.67 9.37 15.50
N ASN A 70 4.55 9.66 14.83
CA ASN A 70 4.47 10.48 13.62
C ASN A 70 5.23 9.95 12.39
N LEU A 71 5.75 8.72 12.44
CA LEU A 71 6.42 8.08 11.30
C LEU A 71 5.46 7.85 10.12
N LEU A 72 5.95 8.09 8.91
CA LEU A 72 5.27 7.77 7.65
C LEU A 72 5.59 6.37 7.11
#